data_AF-X1IHW8-F1
#
_entry.id   AF-X1IHW8-F1
#
_cell.length_a   1.000
_cell.length_b   1.000
_cell.length_c   1.000
_cell.angle_alpha   90.00
_cell.angle_beta   90.00
_cell.angle_gamma   90.00
#
_symmetry.space_group_name_H-M   'P 1'
#
loop_
_entity.id
_entity.type
_entity.pdbx_description
1 polymer ?
#
loop_
_entity_poly.entity_id
_entity_poly.type
_entity_poly.pdbx_seq_one_letter_code
_entity_poly.pdbx_strand_id
1 'polypeptide(L)' 'MSGLKMVLQYKLKSEKKWKDYPGKDKLKVPVSKCDFRLLSHNRKKLLVEKASYAKVMKRFRQIEFFKHK' A
#
# COMPACT_ATOMS: atom_id res chain seq x y z
N MET A 1 8.11 18.24 8.02
CA MET A 1 8.71 17.20 7.15
C MET A 1 7.67 16.65 6.19
N SER A 2 7.60 17.17 4.96
CA SER A 2 6.69 16.69 3.93
C SER A 2 7.39 15.68 3.04
N GLY A 3 7.63 14.47 3.58
CA GLY A 3 8.14 13.36 2.77
C GLY A 3 7.11 12.98 1.70
N LEU A 4 7.57 12.75 0.47
CA LEU A 4 6.74 12.29 -0.64
C LEU A 4 5.94 11.02 -0.24
N LYS A 5 4.70 11.22 0.20
CA LYS A 5 3.78 10.20 0.75
C LYS A 5 3.36 9.23 -0.33
N MET A 6 3.96 8.04 -0.41
CA MET A 6 3.37 6.96 -1.21
C MET A 6 1.97 6.63 -0.72
N VAL A 7 1.12 6.12 -1.63
CA VAL A 7 -0.26 5.78 -1.31
C VAL A 7 -0.42 4.27 -1.30
N LEU A 8 -0.65 3.71 -0.11
CA LEU A 8 -1.01 2.31 0.06
C LEU A 8 -2.52 2.17 -0.11
N GLN A 9 -2.93 1.29 -1.02
CA GLN A 9 -4.33 0.96 -1.22
C GLN A 9 -4.57 -0.52 -0.98
N TYR A 10 -5.81 -0.83 -0.63
CA TYR A 10 -6.27 -2.18 -0.41
C TYR A 10 -7.65 -2.39 -1.02
N LYS A 11 -8.01 -3.65 -1.17
CA LYS A 11 -9.38 -4.09 -1.43
C LYS A 11 -9.57 -5.49 -0.90
N LEU A 12 -10.81 -5.89 -0.65
CA LEU A 12 -11.09 -7.30 -0.45
C LEU A 12 -10.82 -8.06 -1.75
N LYS A 13 -10.38 -9.31 -1.65
CA LYS A 13 -10.17 -10.17 -2.84
C LYS A 13 -11.45 -10.34 -3.68
N SER A 14 -12.62 -10.28 -3.04
CA SER A 14 -13.94 -10.29 -3.68
C SER A 14 -14.35 -8.95 -4.29
N GLU A 15 -13.69 -7.84 -3.93
CA GLU A 15 -14.03 -6.51 -4.41
C GLU A 15 -13.21 -6.12 -5.65
N LYS A 16 -13.82 -5.31 -6.52
CA LYS A 16 -13.11 -4.72 -7.68
C LYS A 16 -12.45 -3.38 -7.34
N LYS A 17 -13.11 -2.55 -6.52
CA LYS A 17 -12.69 -1.17 -6.21
C LYS A 17 -11.58 -1.13 -5.17
N TRP A 18 -10.54 -0.33 -5.44
CA TRP A 18 -9.47 -0.04 -4.50
C TRP A 18 -9.85 1.11 -3.56
N LYS A 19 -9.43 1.00 -2.30
CA LYS A 19 -9.65 1.99 -1.23
C LYS A 19 -8.31 2.34 -0.60
N ASP A 20 -8.21 3.53 -0.02
CA ASP A 20 -7.00 3.92 0.70
C ASP A 20 -6.88 3.10 1.98
N TYR A 21 -5.67 2.60 2.25
CA TYR A 21 -5.43 1.72 3.39
C TYR A 21 -5.52 2.49 4.71
N PRO A 22 -6.45 2.13 5.62
CA PRO A 22 -6.69 2.91 6.83
C PRO A 22 -5.69 2.62 7.95
N GLY A 23 -4.75 1.68 7.75
CA GLY A 23 -3.94 1.09 8.81
C GLY A 23 -4.45 -0.28 9.22
N LYS A 24 -3.57 -1.10 9.81
CA LYS A 24 -3.85 -2.50 10.13
C LYS A 24 -4.95 -2.62 11.19
N ASP A 25 -4.90 -1.77 12.21
CA ASP A 25 -5.82 -1.82 13.35
C ASP A 25 -7.23 -1.36 13.00
N LYS A 26 -7.38 -0.61 11.89
CA LYS A 26 -8.67 -0.11 11.39
C LYS A 26 -9.31 -1.03 10.35
N LEU A 27 -8.65 -2.11 9.96
CA LEU A 27 -9.24 -3.09 9.05
C LEU A 27 -10.29 -3.94 9.78
N LYS A 28 -11.51 -3.98 9.22
CA LYS A 28 -12.59 -4.85 9.69
C LYS A 28 -12.36 -6.34 9.39
N VAL A 29 -11.37 -6.66 8.55
CA VAL A 29 -11.07 -8.03 8.12
C VAL A 29 -9.57 -8.32 8.21
N PRO A 30 -9.16 -9.59 8.30
CA PRO A 30 -7.75 -9.95 8.25
C PRO A 30 -7.09 -9.51 6.94
N VAL A 31 -5.84 -9.04 7.03
CA VAL A 31 -5.02 -8.65 5.86
C VAL A 31 -4.88 -9.78 4.82
N SER A 32 -4.99 -11.04 5.22
CA SER A 32 -4.94 -12.20 4.31
C SER A 32 -6.12 -12.28 3.33
N LYS A 33 -7.27 -11.66 3.68
CA LYS A 33 -8.46 -11.56 2.82
C LYS A 33 -8.41 -10.35 1.88
N CYS A 34 -7.38 -9.51 2.01
CA CYS A 34 -7.20 -8.31 1.21
C CYS A 34 -6.08 -8.47 0.19
N ASP A 35 -6.24 -7.81 -0.94
CA ASP A 35 -5.16 -7.49 -1.86
C ASP A 35 -4.67 -6.07 -1.60
N PHE A 36 -3.37 -5.84 -1.76
CA PHE A 36 -2.74 -4.53 -1.54
C PHE A 36 -1.99 -4.09 -2.78
N ARG A 37 -1.89 -2.77 -2.96
CA ARG A 37 -1.10 -2.14 -4.00
C ARG A 37 -0.47 -0.86 -3.51
N LEU A 38 0.64 -0.47 -4.12
CA LEU A 38 1.38 0.73 -3.75
C LEU A 38 1.47 1.65 -4.94
N LEU A 39 1.14 2.92 -4.74
CA LEU A 39 1.24 3.96 -5.76
C LEU A 39 2.20 5.06 -5.33
N SER A 40 2.69 5.81 -6.31
CA SER A 40 3.37 7.09 -6.08
C SER A 40 2.43 8.09 -5.39
N HIS A 41 3.01 9.14 -4.82
CA HIS A 41 2.28 10.18 -4.09
C HIS A 41 1.14 10.81 -4.90
N ASN A 42 1.40 11.09 -6.18
CA ASN A 42 0.43 11.65 -7.11
C ASN A 42 -0.51 10.61 -7.73
N ARG A 43 -0.46 9.34 -7.29
CA ARG A 43 -1.24 8.21 -7.81
C ARG A 43 -1.09 7.94 -9.32
N LYS A 44 -0.08 8.52 -9.98
CA LYS A 44 0.18 8.35 -11.41
C LYS A 44 0.95 7.07 -11.74
N LYS A 45 1.79 6.59 -10.83
CA LYS A 45 2.62 5.39 -11.03
C LYS A 45 2.23 4.30 -10.05
N LEU A 46 2.03 3.09 -10.56
CA LEU A 46 1.96 1.87 -9.74
C LEU A 46 3.39 1.41 -9.43
N LEU A 47 3.72 1.37 -8.14
CA LEU A 47 5.00 0.90 -7.62
C LEU A 47 4.95 -0.59 -7.28
N VAL A 48 3.77 -1.07 -6.90
CA VAL A 48 3.44 -2.49 -6.72
C VAL A 48 1.99 -2.67 -7.17
N GLU A 49 1.74 -3.54 -8.15
CA GLU A 49 0.41 -3.68 -8.76
C GLU A 49 -0.63 -4.35 -7.87
N LYS A 50 -0.32 -5.58 -7.42
CA LYS A 50 -1.19 -6.40 -6.58
C LYS A 50 -0.32 -7.39 -5.83
N ALA A 51 -0.27 -7.28 -4.51
CA ALA A 51 0.52 -8.18 -3.69
C ALA A 51 -0.07 -8.34 -2.28
N SER A 52 0.50 -9.28 -1.52
CA SER A 52 0.19 -9.44 -0.10
C SER A 52 0.73 -8.25 0.71
N TYR A 53 0.13 -8.03 1.88
CA TYR A 53 0.53 -6.97 2.80
C TYR A 53 2.04 -6.96 3.06
N ALA A 54 2.63 -8.12 3.38
CA ALA A 54 4.06 -8.24 3.68
C ALA A 54 4.95 -7.79 2.51
N LYS A 55 4.61 -8.20 1.27
CA LYS A 55 5.37 -7.81 0.07
C LYS A 55 5.29 -6.30 -0.17
N VAL A 56 4.09 -5.72 -0.04
CA VAL A 56 3.90 -4.27 -0.23
C VAL A 56 4.65 -3.48 0.84
N MET A 57 4.55 -3.87 2.11
CA MET A 57 5.25 -3.18 3.21
C MET A 57 6.77 -3.30 3.09
N LYS A 58 7.30 -4.44 2.61
CA LYS A 58 8.73 -4.57 2.31
C LYS A 58 9.17 -3.56 1.26
N ARG A 59 8.42 -3.43 0.15
CA ARG A 59 8.74 -2.47 -0.91
C ARG A 59 8.60 -1.03 -0.45
N PHE A 60 7.56 -0.72 0.32
CA PHE A 60 7.36 0.59 0.93
C PHE A 60 8.57 1.01 1.78
N ARG A 61 8.99 0.15 2.72
CA ARG A 61 10.16 0.42 3.57
C ARG A 61 11.46 0.58 2.78
N GLN A 62 11.66 -0.22 1.73
CA GLN A 62 12.83 -0.05 0.86
C GLN A 62 12.85 1.32 0.21
N ILE A 63 11.74 1.76 -0.38
CA ILE A 63 11.65 3.05 -1.06
C ILE A 63 11.87 4.20 -0.06
N GLU A 64 11.27 4.12 1.12
CA GLU A 64 11.50 5.13 2.17
C GLU A 64 12.97 5.14 2.61
N PHE A 65 13.59 3.98 2.82
CA PHE A 65 15.00 3.87 3.21
C PHE A 65 15.94 4.53 2.18
N PHE A 66 15.73 4.29 0.88
CA PHE A 66 16.56 4.90 -0.17
C PHE A 66 16.41 6.42 -0.29
N LYS A 67 15.32 7.02 0.20
CA LYS A 67 15.13 8.48 0.20
C LYS A 67 15.87 9.19 1.34
N HIS A 68 16.23 8.46 2.39
CA HIS A 68 16.90 8.99 3.57
C HIS A 68 18.42 8.75 3.54
N LYS A 69 18.96 8.33 2.39
CA LYS A 69 20.40 8.31 2.10
C LYS A 69 20.85 9.62 1.48
#